data_AF-A0A8J7C772-F1
#
_entry.id   AF-A0A8J7C772-F1
#
_cell.length_a   1.000
_cell.length_b   1.000
_cell.length_c   1.000
_cell.angle_alpha   90.00
_cell.angle_beta   90.00
_cell.angle_gamma   90.00
#
_symmetry.space_group_name_H-M   'P 1'
#
loop_
_entity.id
_entity.type
_entity.pdbx_description
1 polymer ?
#
loop_
_entity_poly.entity_id
_entity_poly.type
_entity_poly.pdbx_seq_one_letter_code
_entity_poly.pdbx_strand_id
1 'polypeptide(L)'
;MKACLPNDTRWQLNISTALIFEYEEILKREKDQLTLSNEDIDNVIEAICAIANRYNIFYLWRPMARDPDDDFLIDLAVECQADFIISYNQKDLQAAEKFGIRVLTPKEFLQHVGEIS
;
A
#
# COMPACT_ATOMS: atom_id res chain seq x y z
N MET A 1 14.47 18.03 -1.15
CA MET A 1 13.61 16.83 -1.04
C MET A 1 12.63 16.89 -2.18
N LYS A 2 12.81 16.07 -3.22
CA LYS A 2 11.74 15.86 -4.21
C LYS A 2 10.71 14.97 -3.50
N ALA A 3 9.52 15.53 -3.24
CA ALA A 3 8.39 14.73 -2.79
C ALA A 3 8.15 13.63 -3.83
N CYS A 4 7.81 12.40 -3.40
CA CYS A 4 7.35 11.34 -4.30
C CYS A 4 6.21 11.90 -5.15
N LEU A 5 6.49 12.20 -6.42
CA LEU A 5 5.53 12.89 -7.26
C LEU A 5 4.50 11.87 -7.76
N PRO A 6 3.19 12.17 -7.67
CA PRO A 6 2.21 11.45 -8.47
C PRO A 6 2.61 11.55 -9.95
N ASN A 7 2.68 10.41 -10.65
CA ASN A 7 3.14 10.23 -12.05
C ASN A 7 4.65 10.04 -12.29
N ASP A 8 5.42 9.58 -11.29
CA ASP A 8 6.75 9.02 -11.58
C ASP A 8 6.63 7.74 -12.40
N THR A 9 7.27 7.66 -13.57
CA THR A 9 7.18 6.48 -14.45
C THR A 9 7.98 5.28 -13.95
N ARG A 10 8.78 5.43 -12.88
CA ARG A 10 9.60 4.35 -12.32
C ARG A 10 8.79 3.38 -11.46
N TRP A 11 7.60 3.76 -11.01
CA TRP A 11 6.73 2.92 -10.20
C TRP A 11 5.26 3.26 -10.43
N GLN A 12 4.38 2.31 -10.11
CA GLN A 12 2.94 2.50 -10.22
C GLN A 12 2.27 2.03 -8.94
N LEU A 13 1.37 2.86 -8.41
CA LEU A 13 0.60 2.49 -7.22
C LEU A 13 -0.52 1.52 -7.64
N ASN A 14 -0.71 0.47 -6.86
CA ASN A 14 -1.79 -0.50 -7.02
C ASN A 14 -2.66 -0.49 -5.76
N ILE A 15 -3.99 -0.47 -5.95
CA ILE A 15 -4.95 -0.43 -4.85
C ILE A 15 -6.05 -1.48 -5.06
N SER A 16 -6.68 -1.87 -3.96
CA SER A 16 -7.95 -2.59 -3.94
C SER A 16 -8.97 -1.85 -3.11
N THR A 17 -10.23 -2.22 -3.26
CA THR A 17 -11.33 -1.70 -2.45
C THR A 17 -11.08 -1.93 -0.95
N ALA A 18 -10.55 -3.10 -0.56
CA ALA A 18 -10.24 -3.41 0.83
C ALA A 18 -9.17 -2.46 1.41
N LEU A 19 -8.07 -2.24 0.65
CA LEU A 19 -7.02 -1.33 1.07
C LEU A 19 -7.52 0.10 1.25
N ILE A 20 -8.33 0.59 0.31
CA ILE A 20 -8.86 1.95 0.39
C ILE A 20 -9.79 2.11 1.60
N PHE A 21 -10.65 1.12 1.88
CA PHE A 21 -11.51 1.19 3.06
C PHE A 21 -10.73 1.12 4.37
N GLU A 22 -9.67 0.33 4.44
CA GLU A 22 -8.79 0.30 5.62
C GLU A 22 -8.13 1.67 5.85
N TYR A 23 -7.59 2.29 4.79
CA TYR A 23 -7.04 3.64 4.88
C TYR A 23 -8.09 4.66 5.32
N GLU A 24 -9.27 4.64 4.71
CA GLU A 24 -10.38 5.54 5.06
C GLU A 24 -10.80 5.37 6.53
N GLU A 25 -10.97 4.12 6.99
CA GLU A 25 -11.35 3.81 8.37
C GLU A 25 -10.30 4.33 9.36
N ILE A 26 -9.02 4.00 9.15
CA ILE A 26 -7.93 4.43 10.02
C ILE A 26 -7.83 5.96 10.03
N LEU A 27 -7.81 6.60 8.87
CA LEU A 27 -7.68 8.06 8.79
C LEU A 27 -8.87 8.77 9.45
N LYS A 28 -10.11 8.30 9.26
CA LYS A 28 -11.30 8.89 9.90
C LYS A 28 -11.32 8.66 11.41
N ARG A 29 -10.81 7.51 11.88
CA ARG A 29 -10.65 7.24 13.32
C ARG A 29 -9.61 8.14 13.97
N GLU A 30 -8.49 8.36 13.30
CA GLU A 30 -7.36 9.16 13.83
C GLU A 30 -7.41 10.65 13.44
N LYS A 31 -8.48 11.10 12.77
CA LYS A 31 -8.60 12.45 12.17
C LYS A 31 -8.28 13.59 13.13
N ASP A 32 -8.70 13.46 14.39
CA ASP A 32 -8.52 14.50 15.40
C ASP A 32 -7.05 14.60 15.85
N GLN A 33 -6.33 13.47 15.91
CA GLN A 33 -4.90 13.45 16.20
C GLN A 33 -4.07 14.01 15.04
N LEU A 34 -4.52 13.76 13.81
CA LEU A 34 -3.89 14.26 12.59
C LEU A 34 -4.27 15.72 12.26
N THR A 35 -5.22 16.31 12.99
CA THR A 35 -5.78 17.64 12.71
C THR A 35 -6.34 17.74 11.28
N LEU A 36 -7.04 16.70 10.84
CA LEU A 36 -7.67 16.61 9.52
C LEU A 36 -9.20 16.63 9.65
N SER A 37 -9.87 17.25 8.68
CA SER A 37 -11.31 17.10 8.50
C SER A 37 -11.64 15.82 7.73
N ASN A 38 -12.91 15.40 7.77
CA ASN A 38 -13.36 14.30 6.91
C ASN A 38 -13.18 14.63 5.42
N GLU A 39 -13.37 15.90 5.04
CA GLU A 39 -13.19 16.36 3.66
C GLU A 39 -11.72 16.26 3.23
N ASP A 40 -10.76 16.57 4.11
CA ASP A 40 -9.33 16.39 3.83
C ASP A 40 -9.00 14.91 3.57
N ILE A 41 -9.58 14.02 4.37
CA ILE A 41 -9.38 12.56 4.24
C ILE A 41 -10.00 12.07 2.92
N ASP A 42 -11.24 12.45 2.64
CA ASP A 42 -11.93 12.07 1.40
C ASP A 42 -11.13 12.55 0.18
N ASN A 43 -10.61 13.78 0.20
CA ASN A 43 -9.74 14.32 -0.86
C ASN A 43 -8.45 13.52 -1.04
N VAL A 44 -7.80 13.06 0.04
CA VAL A 44 -6.61 12.22 -0.04
C VAL A 44 -6.93 10.85 -0.65
N ILE A 45 -8.02 10.23 -0.21
CA ILE A 45 -8.48 8.93 -0.74
C ILE A 45 -8.81 9.05 -2.24
N GLU A 46 -9.54 10.09 -2.64
CA GLU A 46 -9.86 10.36 -4.04
C GLU A 46 -8.60 10.56 -4.88
N ALA A 47 -7.63 11.34 -4.38
CA ALA A 47 -6.36 11.56 -5.07
C ALA A 47 -5.56 10.26 -5.27
N ILE A 48 -5.50 9.39 -4.26
CA ILE A 48 -4.87 8.06 -4.37
C ILE A 48 -5.60 7.22 -5.43
N CYS A 49 -6.94 7.20 -5.39
CA CYS A 49 -7.75 6.45 -6.34
C CYS A 49 -7.64 6.96 -7.78
N ALA A 50 -7.33 8.24 -7.97
CA ALA A 50 -7.16 8.85 -9.29
C ALA A 50 -5.84 8.48 -9.97
N ILE A 51 -4.79 8.18 -9.19
CA ILE A 51 -3.44 7.87 -9.72
C ILE A 51 -3.08 6.39 -9.71
N ALA A 52 -3.82 5.58 -8.94
CA ALA A 52 -3.52 4.15 -8.76
C ALA A 52 -4.22 3.26 -9.78
N ASN A 53 -3.58 2.13 -10.10
CA ASN A 53 -4.24 1.01 -10.77
C ASN A 53 -5.15 0.29 -9.78
N ARG A 54 -6.36 -0.04 -10.21
CA ARG A 54 -7.39 -0.65 -9.36
C ARG A 54 -7.52 -2.13 -9.68
N TYR A 55 -7.44 -2.96 -8.65
CA TYR A 55 -7.59 -4.41 -8.77
C TYR A 55 -8.73 -4.91 -7.90
N ASN A 56 -9.55 -5.80 -8.46
CA ASN A 56 -10.53 -6.55 -7.71
C ASN A 56 -9.87 -7.83 -7.22
N ILE A 57 -9.69 -7.94 -5.91
CA ILE A 57 -9.06 -9.11 -5.30
C ILE A 57 -10.15 -10.14 -4.99
N PHE A 58 -9.95 -11.37 -5.42
CA PHE A 58 -10.72 -12.51 -4.97
C PHE A 58 -9.89 -13.27 -3.94
N TYR A 59 -10.43 -13.48 -2.74
CA TYR A 59 -9.73 -14.18 -1.66
C TYR A 59 -9.61 -15.66 -2.00
N LEU A 60 -8.48 -16.06 -2.57
CA LEU A 60 -8.33 -17.40 -3.11
C LEU A 60 -7.66 -18.35 -2.07
N TRP A 61 -6.76 -17.88 -1.17
CA TRP A 61 -5.90 -18.75 -0.31
C TRP A 61 -5.51 -18.05 1.02
N ARG A 62 -5.91 -18.60 2.19
CA ARG A 62 -5.58 -18.04 3.53
C ARG A 62 -5.36 -19.12 4.61
N PRO A 63 -4.59 -18.85 5.68
CA PRO A 63 -3.79 -17.63 5.92
C PRO A 63 -2.36 -17.73 5.39
N MET A 64 -1.79 -16.60 4.94
CA MET A 64 -0.42 -16.52 4.42
C MET A 64 0.46 -15.55 5.22
N ALA A 65 -0.06 -14.37 5.52
CA ALA A 65 0.53 -13.39 6.41
C ALA A 65 0.57 -13.92 7.85
N ARG A 66 1.46 -13.36 8.66
CA ARG A 66 1.52 -13.70 10.09
C ARG A 66 0.30 -13.18 10.83
N ASP A 67 -0.13 -11.97 10.51
CA ASP A 67 -1.42 -11.42 10.90
C ASP A 67 -2.42 -11.70 9.76
N PRO A 68 -3.48 -12.51 9.99
CA PRO A 68 -4.48 -12.78 8.95
C PRO A 68 -5.19 -11.53 8.43
N ASP A 69 -5.23 -10.44 9.20
CA ASP A 69 -5.82 -9.18 8.77
C ASP A 69 -4.98 -8.50 7.66
N ASP A 70 -3.68 -8.83 7.55
CA ASP A 70 -2.77 -8.35 6.51
C ASP A 70 -2.79 -9.19 5.21
N ASP A 71 -3.50 -10.33 5.18
CA ASP A 71 -3.48 -11.27 4.04
C ASP A 71 -3.89 -10.60 2.72
N PHE A 72 -4.85 -9.67 2.76
CA PHE A 72 -5.35 -9.02 1.56
C PHE A 72 -4.28 -8.12 0.88
N LEU A 73 -3.25 -7.68 1.61
CA LEU A 73 -2.12 -6.95 1.04
C LEU A 73 -1.25 -7.85 0.18
N ILE A 74 -1.04 -9.10 0.62
CA ILE A 74 -0.33 -10.12 -0.16
C ILE A 74 -1.17 -10.51 -1.38
N ASP A 75 -2.48 -10.75 -1.18
CA ASP A 75 -3.40 -11.06 -2.28
C ASP A 75 -3.39 -9.95 -3.35
N LEU A 76 -3.41 -8.68 -2.94
CA LEU A 76 -3.30 -7.53 -3.84
C LEU A 76 -2.00 -7.61 -4.66
N ALA A 77 -0.87 -7.77 -3.96
CA ALA A 77 0.44 -7.74 -4.58
C ALA A 77 0.62 -8.88 -5.60
N VAL A 78 0.07 -10.06 -5.31
CA VAL A 78 0.06 -11.20 -6.24
C VAL A 78 -0.83 -10.91 -7.45
N GLU A 79 -2.06 -10.44 -7.24
CA GLU A 79 -3.01 -10.17 -8.32
C GLU A 79 -2.51 -9.08 -9.29
N CYS A 80 -1.89 -8.02 -8.75
CA CYS A 80 -1.32 -6.95 -9.58
C CYS A 80 0.10 -7.24 -10.08
N GLN A 81 0.67 -8.41 -9.78
CA GLN A 81 2.05 -8.79 -10.12
C GLN A 81 3.07 -7.73 -9.68
N ALA A 82 2.91 -7.22 -8.46
CA ALA A 82 3.78 -6.18 -7.92
C ALA A 82 5.20 -6.69 -7.69
N ASP A 83 6.19 -5.86 -8.01
CA ASP A 83 7.58 -6.12 -7.65
C ASP A 83 7.82 -5.96 -6.13
N PHE A 84 7.07 -5.04 -5.50
CA PHE A 84 7.28 -4.63 -4.11
C PHE A 84 5.99 -4.43 -3.32
N ILE A 85 6.03 -4.78 -2.03
CA ILE A 85 5.13 -4.24 -1.00
C ILE A 85 5.94 -3.27 -0.14
N ILE A 86 5.44 -2.03 -0.01
CA ILE A 86 6.12 -0.99 0.77
C ILE A 86 5.43 -0.85 2.13
N SER A 87 6.09 -1.32 3.19
CA SER A 87 5.50 -1.32 4.55
C SER A 87 6.58 -1.31 5.63
N TYR A 88 6.27 -0.72 6.79
CA TYR A 88 7.06 -0.90 8.00
C TYR A 88 6.79 -2.26 8.67
N ASN A 89 5.67 -2.92 8.36
CA ASN A 89 5.31 -4.22 8.92
C ASN A 89 5.90 -5.41 8.13
N GLN A 90 7.21 -5.40 7.91
CA GLN A 90 7.87 -6.40 7.06
C GLN A 90 7.70 -7.83 7.58
N LYS A 91 7.65 -8.00 8.91
CA LYS A 91 7.58 -9.32 9.55
C LYS A 91 6.29 -10.05 9.21
N ASP A 92 5.18 -9.31 9.10
CA ASP A 92 3.88 -9.93 8.90
C ASP A 92 3.60 -10.21 7.42
N LEU A 93 4.24 -9.44 6.53
CA LEU A 93 4.10 -9.53 5.08
C LEU A 93 5.19 -10.38 4.40
N GLN A 94 6.14 -10.93 5.15
CA GLN A 94 7.28 -11.69 4.61
C GLN A 94 6.85 -12.89 3.74
N ALA A 95 5.66 -13.44 3.95
CA ALA A 95 5.13 -14.52 3.13
C ALA A 95 4.96 -14.15 1.64
N ALA A 96 4.90 -12.86 1.30
CA ALA A 96 4.86 -12.37 -0.08
C ALA A 96 6.12 -12.76 -0.89
N GLU A 97 7.27 -12.96 -0.23
CA GLU A 97 8.52 -13.37 -0.88
C GLU A 97 8.40 -14.72 -1.58
N LYS A 98 7.47 -15.59 -1.16
CA LYS A 98 7.16 -16.88 -1.82
C LYS A 98 6.65 -16.70 -3.24
N PHE A 99 6.11 -15.53 -3.57
CA PHE A 99 5.62 -15.16 -4.89
C PHE A 99 6.60 -14.28 -5.68
N GLY A 100 7.82 -14.10 -5.17
CA GLY A 100 8.83 -13.23 -5.79
C GLY A 100 8.64 -11.74 -5.48
N ILE A 101 7.73 -11.39 -4.56
CA ILE A 101 7.40 -10.02 -4.20
C ILE A 101 8.27 -9.59 -3.02
N ARG A 102 9.02 -8.49 -3.16
CA ARG A 102 9.92 -8.01 -2.12
C ARG A 102 9.21 -7.08 -1.15
N VAL A 103 9.44 -7.24 0.16
CA VAL A 103 8.85 -6.34 1.17
C VAL A 103 9.91 -5.34 1.65
N LEU A 104 9.72 -4.07 1.31
CA LEU A 104 10.66 -2.98 1.63
C LEU A 104 10.01 -1.96 2.56
N THR A 105 10.80 -1.37 3.44
CA THR A 105 10.39 -0.12 4.10
C THR A 105 10.38 1.04 3.10
N PRO A 106 9.64 2.14 3.37
CA PRO A 106 9.70 3.33 2.54
C PRO A 106 11.12 3.86 2.31
N LYS A 107 11.98 3.80 3.33
CA LYS A 107 13.38 4.21 3.22
C LYS A 107 14.15 3.32 2.24
N GLU A 108 14.04 2.01 2.39
CA GLU A 108 14.72 1.04 1.50
C GLU A 108 14.23 1.18 0.06
N PHE A 109 12.94 1.40 -0.15
CA PHE A 109 12.39 1.66 -1.48
C PHE A 109 12.97 2.94 -2.10
N LEU A 110 13.03 4.05 -1.35
CA LEU A 110 13.62 5.30 -1.83
C LEU A 110 15.11 5.16 -2.15
N GLN A 111 15.86 4.36 -1.37
CA GLN A 111 17.24 4.01 -1.71
C GLN A 111 17.31 3.16 -2.98
N HIS A 112 16.38 2.21 -3.14
CA HIS A 112 16.31 1.34 -4.31
C HIS A 112 16.05 2.12 -5.61
N VAL A 113 15.17 3.13 -5.57
CA VAL A 113 14.86 3.98 -6.73
C VAL A 113 15.82 5.15 -6.93
N GLY A 114 16.82 5.29 -6.04
CA GLY A 114 17.87 6.31 -6.13
C GLY A 114 17.47 7.73 -5.69
N GLU A 115 16.39 7.88 -4.92
CA GLU A 115 15.96 9.19 -4.40
C GLU A 115 16.78 9.65 -3.19
N ILE A 116 17.26 8.70 -2.39
CA ILE A 116 18.06 8.97 -1.19
C ILE A 116 19.27 8.02 -1.12
N SER A 117 20.34 8.47 -0.48
CA SER A 117 21.56 7.69 -0.20
C SER A 117 21.52 7.10 1.21
#